data_AF-A0A923YY31-F1
#
_entry.id   AF-A0A923YY31-F1
#
_cell.length_a   1.000
_cell.length_b   1.000
_cell.length_c   1.000
_cell.angle_alpha   90.00
_cell.angle_beta   90.00
_cell.angle_gamma   90.00
#
_symmetry.space_group_name_H-M   'P 1'
#
loop_
_entity.id
_entity.type
_entity.pdbx_description
1 polymer ?
#
loop_
_entity_poly.entity_id
_entity_poly.type
_entity_poly.pdbx_seq_one_letter_code
_entity_poly.pdbx_strand_id
1 'polypeptide(L)'
;MNNLNINTELKITPGFTIPDHYFETLSQKLKPKLVPAEFKIISLSERIKQNKKRIISIAAILIISISVVFYQQYQIQSDKKYTTELENYITNRLNYSDDEIVNLLTVDEIAAIKIESTLNAETIENQLLD
;
A
#
# COMPACT_ATOMS: atom_id res chain seq x y z
N MET A 1 35.34 -28.48 -53.50
CA MET A 1 35.05 -27.18 -52.85
C MET A 1 35.53 -26.11 -53.81
N ASN A 2 34.63 -25.31 -54.38
CA ASN A 2 34.98 -24.34 -55.42
C ASN A 2 35.36 -23.01 -54.77
N ASN A 3 36.51 -22.48 -55.19
CA ASN A 3 37.12 -21.23 -54.74
C ASN A 3 36.38 -20.02 -55.33
N LEU A 4 35.76 -19.21 -54.48
CA LEU A 4 35.14 -17.93 -54.85
C LEU A 4 36.24 -16.88 -55.06
N ASN A 5 36.48 -16.49 -56.32
CA ASN A 5 37.43 -15.45 -56.67
C ASN A 5 36.73 -14.08 -56.69
N ILE A 6 37.06 -13.22 -55.73
CA ILE A 6 36.40 -11.94 -55.43
C ILE A 6 36.78 -10.81 -56.40
N ASN A 7 37.74 -11.02 -57.30
CA ASN A 7 38.21 -10.02 -58.26
C ASN A 7 37.50 -10.08 -59.61
N THR A 8 36.36 -10.78 -59.69
CA THR A 8 35.57 -10.92 -60.91
C THR A 8 34.39 -9.95 -60.83
N GLU A 9 34.22 -9.12 -61.86
CA GLU A 9 33.15 -8.13 -61.96
C GLU A 9 31.81 -8.68 -61.44
N LEU A 10 31.18 -7.92 -60.52
CA LEU A 10 29.94 -8.28 -59.83
C LEU A 10 28.88 -8.71 -60.85
N LYS A 11 28.65 -10.03 -60.98
CA LYS A 11 27.69 -10.64 -61.91
C LYS A 11 26.22 -10.36 -61.54
N ILE A 12 25.99 -9.60 -60.47
CA ILE A 12 24.68 -9.16 -59.99
C ILE A 12 24.67 -7.64 -59.95
N THR A 13 23.63 -7.03 -60.52
CA THR A 13 23.40 -5.59 -60.36
C THR A 13 23.03 -5.34 -58.89
N PRO A 14 23.76 -4.47 -58.18
CA PRO A 14 23.39 -4.15 -56.81
C PRO A 14 22.01 -3.48 -56.82
N GLY A 15 21.06 -4.00 -56.04
CA GLY A 15 19.72 -3.42 -55.88
C GLY A 15 19.71 -2.04 -55.19
N PHE A 16 20.88 -1.56 -54.78
CA PHE A 16 21.10 -0.23 -54.25
C PHE A 16 22.37 0.36 -54.86
N THR A 17 22.22 1.53 -55.50
CA THR A 17 23.33 2.35 -55.94
C THR A 17 23.69 3.32 -54.81
N ILE A 18 24.99 3.44 -54.51
CA ILE A 18 25.48 4.39 -53.53
C ILE A 18 25.51 5.76 -54.20
N PRO A 19 24.88 6.80 -53.63
CA PRO A 19 24.95 8.16 -54.18
C PRO A 19 26.38 8.71 -54.14
N ASP A 20 26.70 9.58 -55.09
CA ASP A 20 27.99 10.28 -55.12
C ASP A 20 28.23 11.02 -53.79
N HIS A 21 29.44 10.90 -53.27
CA HIS A 21 29.86 11.55 -52.02
C HIS A 21 29.01 11.19 -50.79
N TYR A 22 28.36 10.00 -50.77
CA TYR A 22 27.53 9.55 -49.63
C TYR A 22 28.27 9.63 -48.30
N PHE A 23 29.49 9.07 -48.21
CA PHE A 23 30.26 9.06 -46.97
C PHE A 23 30.75 10.44 -46.53
N GLU A 24 31.05 11.33 -47.49
CA GLU A 24 31.48 12.71 -47.22
C GLU A 24 30.32 13.56 -46.68
N THR A 25 29.16 13.48 -47.34
CA THR A 25 27.94 14.20 -46.92
C THR A 25 27.37 13.62 -45.62
N LEU A 26 27.49 12.32 -45.39
CA LEU A 26 27.09 11.66 -44.14
C LEU A 26 27.89 12.21 -42.96
N SER A 27 29.22 12.33 -43.10
CA SER A 27 30.10 12.89 -42.07
C SER A 27 29.73 14.34 -41.74
N GLN A 28 29.48 15.16 -42.77
CA GLN A 28 29.01 16.54 -42.60
C GLN A 28 27.65 16.63 -41.91
N LYS A 29 26.73 15.71 -42.20
CA LYS A 29 25.39 15.62 -41.57
C LYS A 29 25.44 15.12 -40.13
N LEU A 30 26.43 14.28 -39.77
CA LEU A 30 26.59 13.77 -38.41
C LEU A 30 27.17 14.81 -37.46
N LYS A 31 28.19 15.58 -37.91
CA LYS A 31 28.89 16.58 -37.07
C LYS A 31 27.97 17.50 -36.26
N PRO A 32 26.94 18.17 -36.83
CA PRO A 32 26.06 19.05 -36.05
C PRO A 32 25.08 18.30 -35.14
N LYS A 33 24.81 17.00 -35.40
CA LYS A 33 23.94 16.16 -34.55
C LYS A 33 24.68 15.55 -33.36
N LEU A 34 26.01 15.51 -33.42
CA LEU A 34 26.89 15.02 -32.36
C LEU A 34 27.24 16.11 -31.34
N VAL A 35 27.01 17.38 -31.66
CA VAL A 35 27.08 18.46 -30.66
C VAL A 35 25.88 18.26 -29.74
N PRO A 36 26.08 17.86 -28.47
CA PRO A 36 24.97 17.73 -27.55
C PRO A 36 24.37 19.13 -27.40
N ALA A 37 23.09 19.29 -27.73
CA ALA A 37 22.35 20.40 -27.17
C ALA A 37 22.53 20.31 -25.65
N GLU A 38 22.93 21.40 -25.00
CA GLU A 38 23.10 21.42 -23.54
C GLU A 38 21.74 21.24 -22.88
N PHE A 39 21.29 19.99 -22.77
CA PHE A 39 20.08 19.65 -22.07
C PHE A 39 20.36 19.93 -20.60
N LYS A 40 19.61 20.87 -20.00
CA LYS A 40 19.72 21.19 -18.59
C LYS A 40 19.35 19.96 -17.75
N ILE A 41 20.34 19.20 -17.31
CA ILE A 41 20.17 18.09 -16.38
C ILE A 41 19.90 18.70 -15.01
N ILE A 42 18.62 18.81 -14.64
CA ILE A 42 18.21 19.24 -13.31
C ILE A 42 18.26 18.03 -12.38
N SER A 43 19.11 18.06 -11.36
CA SER A 43 19.17 16.98 -10.37
C SER A 43 17.93 17.01 -9.48
N LEU A 44 17.33 15.84 -9.26
CA LEU A 44 16.13 15.71 -8.41
C LEU A 44 16.45 16.07 -6.95
N SER A 45 17.67 15.78 -6.50
CA SER A 45 18.18 16.09 -5.16
C SER A 45 18.21 17.58 -4.86
N GLU A 46 18.58 18.42 -5.84
CA GLU A 46 18.56 19.88 -5.68
C GLU A 46 17.13 20.41 -5.52
N ARG A 47 16.16 19.91 -6.30
CA ARG A 47 14.75 20.31 -6.17
C ARG A 47 14.14 19.89 -4.84
N ILE A 48 14.49 18.70 -4.36
CA ILE A 48 14.06 18.21 -3.04
C ILE A 48 14.68 19.10 -1.94
N LYS A 49 15.96 19.47 -2.06
CA LYS A 49 16.65 20.34 -1.10
C LYS A 49 16.05 21.75 -1.05
N GLN A 50 15.71 22.33 -2.21
CA GLN A 50 15.06 23.65 -2.29
C GLN A 50 13.67 23.66 -1.63
N ASN A 51 12.94 22.55 -1.73
CA ASN A 51 11.60 22.41 -1.16
C ASN A 51 11.57 21.71 0.20
N LYS A 52 12.72 21.61 0.89
CA LYS A 52 12.86 20.85 2.15
C LYS A 52 11.80 21.20 3.19
N LYS A 53 11.49 22.49 3.38
CA LYS A 53 10.48 22.93 4.35
C LYS A 53 9.07 22.40 4.03
N ARG A 54 8.69 22.39 2.74
CA ARG A 54 7.38 21.89 2.29
C ARG A 54 7.28 20.38 2.42
N ILE A 55 8.34 19.67 2.05
CA ILE A 55 8.41 18.20 2.15
C ILE A 55 8.34 17.77 3.62
N ILE A 56 9.04 18.46 4.53
CA ILE A 56 8.98 18.19 5.98
C ILE A 56 7.57 18.44 6.53
N SER A 57 6.91 19.52 6.11
CA SER A 57 5.54 19.80 6.54
C SER A 57 4.56 18.72 6.08
N ILE A 58 4.65 18.28 4.83
CA ILE A 58 3.83 17.18 4.30
C ILE A 58 4.12 15.87 5.05
N ALA A 59 5.41 15.58 5.31
CA ALA A 59 5.80 14.39 6.05
C ALA A 59 5.27 14.41 7.50
N ALA A 60 5.32 15.55 8.18
CA ALA A 60 4.77 15.69 9.52
C ALA A 60 3.25 15.43 9.57
N ILE A 61 2.51 15.98 8.61
CA ILE A 61 1.06 15.75 8.49
C ILE A 61 0.75 14.27 8.25
N LEU A 62 1.53 13.61 7.38
CA LEU A 62 1.39 12.18 7.14
C LEU A 62 1.65 11.34 8.39
N ILE A 63 2.70 11.66 9.15
CA ILE A 63 3.03 10.95 10.39
C ILE A 63 1.88 11.09 11.40
N ILE A 64 1.34 12.30 11.57
CA ILE A 64 0.21 12.55 12.49
C ILE A 64 -1.03 11.77 12.02
N SER A 65 -1.35 11.81 10.73
CA SER A 65 -2.51 11.12 10.16
C SER A 65 -2.40 9.60 10.33
N ILE A 66 -1.21 9.04 10.10
CA ILE A 66 -0.93 7.62 10.32
C ILE A 66 -1.03 7.26 11.81
N SER A 67 -0.49 8.11 12.70
CA SER A 67 -0.53 7.89 14.14
C SER A 67 -1.96 7.76 14.67
N VAL A 68 -2.92 8.51 14.11
CA VAL A 68 -4.33 8.45 14.50
C VAL A 68 -4.95 7.09 14.15
N VAL A 69 -4.64 6.53 12.98
CA VAL A 69 -5.13 5.20 12.57
C VAL A 69 -4.57 4.12 13.48
N PHE A 70 -3.27 4.17 13.78
CA PHE A 70 -2.65 3.22 14.69
C PHE A 70 -3.22 3.32 16.12
N TYR A 71 -3.40 4.55 16.63
CA TYR A 71 -3.99 4.75 17.97
C TYR A 71 -5.38 4.13 18.10
N GLN A 72 -6.24 4.32 17.09
CA GLN A 72 -7.58 3.71 17.08
C GLN A 72 -7.52 2.17 17.05
N GLN A 73 -6.62 1.58 16.26
CA GLN A 73 -6.45 0.13 16.25
C GLN A 73 -5.95 -0.41 17.59
N TYR A 74 -5.02 0.28 18.24
CA TYR A 74 -4.53 -0.10 19.58
C TYR A 74 -5.64 -0.06 20.63
N GLN A 75 -6.46 1.01 20.67
CA GLN A 75 -7.56 1.11 21.64
C GLN A 75 -8.62 0.03 21.43
N ILE A 76 -9.05 -0.20 20.18
CA ILE A 76 -10.05 -1.23 19.87
C ILE A 76 -9.55 -2.64 20.22
N GLN A 77 -8.26 -2.92 20.01
CA GLN A 77 -7.67 -4.21 20.37
C GLN A 77 -7.51 -4.37 21.89
N SER A 78 -7.13 -3.30 22.61
CA SER A 78 -7.04 -3.32 24.07
C SER A 78 -8.40 -3.59 24.71
N ASP A 79 -9.45 -2.83 24.34
CA ASP A 79 -10.78 -3.00 24.93
C ASP A 79 -11.32 -4.41 24.72
N LYS A 80 -11.22 -4.95 23.49
CA LYS A 80 -11.65 -6.32 23.19
C LYS A 80 -10.86 -7.37 23.96
N LYS A 81 -9.55 -7.15 24.14
CA LYS A 81 -8.71 -8.08 24.90
C LYS A 81 -9.13 -8.12 26.38
N TYR A 82 -9.37 -6.97 26.99
CA TYR A 82 -9.82 -6.91 28.39
C TYR A 82 -11.20 -7.55 28.57
N THR A 83 -12.16 -7.29 27.68
CA THR A 83 -13.51 -7.88 27.81
C THR A 83 -13.47 -9.39 27.64
N THR A 84 -12.74 -9.92 26.66
CA THR A 84 -12.64 -11.36 26.43
C THR A 84 -11.85 -12.08 27.52
N GLU A 85 -10.82 -11.45 28.09
CA GLU A 85 -10.09 -12.02 29.25
C GLU A 85 -10.98 -12.06 30.50
N LEU A 86 -11.76 -11.00 30.76
CA LEU A 86 -12.69 -10.94 31.90
C LEU A 86 -13.85 -11.92 31.74
N GLU A 87 -14.45 -12.01 30.55
CA GLU A 87 -15.51 -12.98 30.24
C GLU A 87 -15.02 -14.41 30.46
N ASN A 88 -13.85 -14.76 29.91
CA ASN A 88 -13.27 -16.09 30.11
C ASN A 88 -12.94 -16.36 31.59
N TYR A 89 -12.53 -15.35 32.36
CA TYR A 89 -12.28 -15.50 33.78
C TYR A 89 -13.57 -15.77 34.56
N ILE A 90 -14.63 -15.01 34.29
CA ILE A 90 -15.91 -15.16 34.98
C ILE A 90 -16.57 -16.50 34.60
N THR A 91 -16.61 -16.86 33.32
CA THR A 91 -17.31 -18.07 32.86
C THR A 91 -16.54 -19.36 33.13
N ASN A 92 -15.20 -19.37 32.97
CA ASN A 92 -14.44 -20.63 33.00
C ASN A 92 -13.62 -20.84 34.29
N ARG A 93 -13.39 -19.79 35.10
CA ARG A 93 -12.53 -19.88 36.29
C ARG A 93 -13.30 -19.67 37.58
N LEU A 94 -14.37 -18.89 37.55
CA LEU A 94 -15.29 -18.81 38.67
C LEU A 94 -16.31 -19.94 38.56
N ASN A 95 -16.62 -20.52 39.70
CA ASN A 95 -17.58 -21.63 39.81
C ASN A 95 -18.97 -21.12 40.23
N TYR A 96 -19.24 -19.84 39.96
CA TYR A 96 -20.49 -19.17 40.32
C TYR A 96 -21.56 -19.48 39.28
N SER A 97 -22.79 -19.63 39.74
CA SER A 97 -23.98 -19.64 38.89
C SER A 97 -24.36 -18.22 38.46
N ASP A 98 -25.08 -18.08 37.34
CA ASP A 98 -25.54 -16.78 36.84
C ASP A 98 -26.34 -16.00 37.90
N ASP A 99 -27.15 -16.69 38.71
CA ASP A 99 -27.92 -16.10 39.80
C ASP A 99 -27.02 -15.54 40.93
N GLU A 100 -25.91 -16.21 41.24
CA GLU A 100 -24.93 -15.72 42.22
C GLU A 100 -24.19 -14.48 41.71
N ILE A 101 -23.91 -14.42 40.40
CA ILE A 101 -23.30 -13.25 39.76
C ILE A 101 -24.24 -12.04 39.86
N VAL A 102 -25.54 -12.24 39.63
CA VAL A 102 -26.55 -11.17 39.77
C VAL A 102 -26.64 -10.66 41.21
N ASN A 103 -26.56 -11.56 42.19
CA ASN A 103 -26.58 -11.19 43.61
C ASN A 103 -25.34 -10.42 44.08
N LEU A 104 -24.23 -10.51 43.33
CA LEU A 104 -23.00 -9.75 43.60
C LEU A 104 -23.04 -8.33 43.04
N LEU A 105 -24.00 -8.01 42.16
CA LEU A 105 -24.18 -6.69 41.57
C LEU A 105 -25.14 -5.85 42.42
N THR A 106 -24.85 -4.57 42.59
CA THR A 106 -25.75 -3.63 43.27
C THR A 106 -26.92 -3.24 42.37
N VAL A 107 -28.02 -2.78 42.98
CA VAL A 107 -29.24 -2.34 42.25
C VAL A 107 -28.93 -1.24 41.23
N ASP A 108 -28.04 -0.31 41.57
CA ASP A 108 -27.63 0.79 40.69
C ASP A 108 -26.79 0.28 39.50
N GLU A 109 -25.96 -0.75 39.70
CA GLU A 109 -25.17 -1.39 38.65
C GLU A 109 -26.05 -2.20 37.70
N ILE A 110 -27.02 -2.94 38.23
CA ILE A 110 -28.01 -3.69 37.43
C ILE A 110 -28.83 -2.72 36.56
N ALA A 111 -29.24 -1.58 37.11
CA ALA A 111 -29.98 -0.56 36.39
C ALA A 111 -29.15 0.11 35.27
N ALA A 112 -27.82 0.14 35.39
CA ALA A 112 -26.91 0.69 34.40
C ALA A 112 -26.57 -0.30 33.26
N ILE A 113 -26.89 -1.59 33.40
CA ILE A 113 -26.70 -2.58 32.34
C ILE A 113 -27.68 -2.28 31.21
N LYS A 114 -27.15 -1.78 30.08
CA LYS A 114 -27.92 -1.56 28.87
C LYS A 114 -28.15 -2.91 28.18
N ILE A 115 -29.31 -3.52 28.40
CA ILE A 115 -29.72 -4.73 27.70
C ILE A 115 -30.05 -4.34 26.25
N GLU A 116 -29.11 -4.57 25.34
CA GLU A 116 -29.37 -4.49 23.90
C GLU A 116 -30.11 -5.77 23.49
N SER A 117 -31.41 -5.80 23.76
CA SER A 117 -32.27 -6.94 23.43
C SER A 117 -32.52 -7.00 21.92
N THR A 118 -31.80 -7.89 21.25
CA THR A 118 -32.17 -8.43 19.93
C THR A 118 -32.95 -9.75 20.06
N LEU A 119 -33.55 -10.01 21.23
CA LEU A 119 -34.34 -11.22 21.47
C LEU A 119 -35.68 -11.11 20.73
N ASN A 120 -35.78 -11.87 19.64
CA ASN A 120 -37.04 -12.09 18.95
C ASN A 120 -37.99 -12.87 19.87
N ALA A 121 -39.25 -12.44 19.93
CA ALA A 121 -40.28 -13.06 20.77
C ALA A 121 -40.44 -14.57 20.51
N GLU A 122 -40.23 -15.00 19.27
CA GLU A 122 -40.24 -16.41 18.85
C GLU A 122 -39.18 -17.27 19.55
N THR A 123 -38.01 -16.70 19.85
CA THR A 123 -36.93 -17.43 20.55
C THR A 123 -37.27 -17.60 22.03
N ILE A 124 -37.95 -16.64 22.65
CA ILE A 124 -38.38 -16.71 24.05
C ILE A 124 -39.49 -17.75 24.22
N GLU A 125 -40.46 -17.77 23.30
CA GLU A 125 -41.59 -18.71 23.35
C GLU A 125 -41.10 -20.16 23.25
N ASN A 126 -40.16 -20.45 22.36
CA ASN A 126 -39.62 -21.81 22.23
C ASN A 126 -38.81 -22.26 23.46
N GLN A 127 -38.06 -21.36 24.12
CA GLN A 127 -37.25 -21.71 25.29
C GLN A 127 -38.07 -21.94 26.57
N LEU A 128 -39.28 -21.36 26.65
CA LEU A 128 -40.19 -21.52 27.80
C LEU A 128 -41.16 -22.70 27.66
N LEU A 129 -41.24 -23.29 26.46
CA LEU A 129 -42.09 -24.44 26.14
C LEU A 129 -41.34 -25.78 26.16
N ASP A 130 -40.00 -25.75 26.14
CA ASP A 130 -39.12 -26.89 26.47
C ASP A 130 -38.95 -27.04 27.99
#